data_AF-A0A951GX67-F1
#
_entry.id   AF-A0A951GX67-F1
#
_cell.length_a   1.000
_cell.length_b   1.000
_cell.length_c   1.000
_cell.angle_alpha   90.00
_cell.angle_beta   90.00
_cell.angle_gamma   90.00
#
_symmetry.space_group_name_H-M   'P 1'
#
loop_
_entity.id
_entity.type
_entity.pdbx_description
1 polymer ?
#
loop_
_entity_poly.entity_id
_entity_poly.type
_entity_poly.pdbx_seq_one_letter_code
_entity_poly.pdbx_strand_id
1 'polypeptide(L)'
;MNLASAGRGLRWLAAVLAVTIVLPAGLAGADSFKPVRLELTVAPVARLRVPLATAVAVSADAGALDVATAPLRMRVKLAPECGATFATTPGPVLLDKPLAPQPATGKAYAAIVRGSGRPTAYGIQTVCAFLEEQGDERMFANDTTNVVDVSVSCTVAAARYDGARAALSRAQRQLRRARSRGARARLKRLVARRRRALNGDRRPALRACGPGVPL
;
A
#
# COMPACT_ATOMS: atom_id res chain seq x y z
N MET A 1 26.85 53.72 15.69
CA MET A 1 27.33 53.55 14.30
C MET A 1 28.80 53.18 14.40
N ASN A 2 29.18 51.94 14.04
CA ASN A 2 30.57 51.52 13.89
C ASN A 2 30.64 50.39 12.85
N LEU A 3 31.61 50.57 11.96
CA LEU A 3 31.98 49.83 10.74
C LEU A 3 32.39 48.37 11.05
N ALA A 4 31.92 47.37 10.29
CA ALA A 4 32.47 46.83 9.02
C ALA A 4 33.72 45.93 9.17
N SER A 5 33.67 44.76 8.49
CA SER A 5 34.75 43.83 8.06
C SER A 5 34.30 42.38 8.33
N ALA A 6 33.95 41.48 7.40
CA ALA A 6 34.47 41.12 6.07
C ALA A 6 35.85 40.43 6.07
N GLY A 7 35.88 39.12 6.34
CA GLY A 7 36.97 38.21 5.98
C GLY A 7 36.46 36.77 5.96
N ARG A 8 36.17 36.18 4.80
CA ARG A 8 37.07 35.50 3.83
C ARG A 8 37.61 34.15 4.33
N GLY A 9 37.21 33.12 3.58
CA GLY A 9 38.06 31.99 3.21
C GLY A 9 37.87 30.72 4.05
N LEU A 10 38.19 29.54 3.56
CA LEU A 10 38.59 29.10 2.23
C LEU A 10 38.70 27.56 2.34
N ARG A 11 38.01 26.81 1.46
CA ARG A 11 38.38 25.48 0.92
C ARG A 11 38.46 24.25 1.85
N TRP A 12 38.34 23.10 1.16
CA TRP A 12 38.73 21.72 1.54
C TRP A 12 37.66 20.97 2.38
N LEU A 13 37.12 19.80 2.00
CA LEU A 13 37.55 18.74 1.11
C LEU A 13 36.35 18.04 0.44
N ALA A 14 36.50 17.79 -0.87
CA ALA A 14 35.75 16.76 -1.57
C ALA A 14 36.26 15.38 -1.10
N ALA A 15 35.42 14.63 -0.39
CA ALA A 15 35.63 13.21 -0.17
C ALA A 15 34.81 12.44 -1.20
N VAL A 16 35.48 12.04 -2.29
CA VAL A 16 34.98 11.05 -3.24
C VAL A 16 34.97 9.70 -2.52
N LEU A 17 33.83 9.35 -1.92
CA LEU A 17 33.59 7.99 -1.45
C LEU A 17 33.09 7.19 -2.65
N ALA A 18 34.01 6.48 -3.30
CA ALA A 18 33.68 5.44 -4.26
C ALA A 18 32.97 4.30 -3.49
N VAL A 19 31.64 4.35 -3.44
CA VAL A 19 30.83 3.22 -2.99
C VAL A 19 30.78 2.23 -4.14
N THR A 20 31.57 1.17 -3.99
CA THR A 20 31.45 -0.09 -4.72
C THR A 20 30.01 -0.57 -4.59
N ILE A 21 29.23 -0.40 -5.67
CA ILE A 21 27.93 -1.03 -5.82
C ILE A 21 28.20 -2.53 -5.97
N VAL A 22 28.16 -3.26 -4.87
CA VAL A 22 27.98 -4.71 -4.91
C VAL A 22 26.56 -4.93 -5.43
N LEU A 23 26.43 -5.07 -6.75
CA LEU A 23 25.25 -5.66 -7.36
C LEU A 23 25.19 -7.11 -6.88
N PRO A 24 24.21 -7.50 -6.05
CA PRO A 24 23.91 -8.92 -5.96
C PRO A 24 23.46 -9.32 -7.36
N ALA A 25 24.31 -10.06 -8.07
CA ALA A 25 23.88 -10.87 -9.18
C ALA A 25 22.90 -11.90 -8.59
N GLY A 26 21.64 -11.49 -8.50
CA GLY A 26 20.56 -12.39 -8.19
C GLY A 26 20.64 -13.51 -9.21
N LEU A 27 20.87 -14.72 -8.73
CA LEU A 27 20.68 -15.93 -9.50
C LEU A 27 19.32 -15.79 -10.17
N ALA A 28 19.33 -15.53 -11.48
CA ALA A 28 18.16 -15.67 -12.30
C ALA A 28 17.87 -17.17 -12.31
N GLY A 29 17.19 -17.63 -11.26
CA GLY A 29 16.53 -18.91 -11.28
C GLY A 29 15.67 -18.87 -12.54
N ALA A 30 16.04 -19.70 -13.50
CA ALA A 30 15.24 -20.06 -14.66
C ALA A 30 14.03 -20.88 -14.19
N ASP A 31 13.30 -20.32 -13.23
CA ASP A 31 12.28 -20.98 -12.45
C ASP A 31 11.00 -20.23 -12.72
N SER A 32 10.33 -20.68 -13.78
CA SER A 32 8.89 -20.72 -13.94
C SER A 32 8.58 -20.83 -15.43
N PHE A 33 8.32 -22.06 -15.87
CA PHE A 33 7.71 -22.40 -17.15
C PHE A 33 6.26 -21.86 -17.28
N LYS A 34 5.84 -20.93 -16.42
CA LYS A 34 4.52 -20.31 -16.52
C LYS A 34 4.62 -19.17 -17.55
N PRO A 35 3.90 -19.29 -18.69
CA PRO A 35 3.94 -18.29 -19.75
C PRO A 35 3.27 -16.96 -19.32
N VAL A 36 2.55 -16.97 -18.19
CA VAL A 36 1.95 -15.79 -17.56
C VAL A 36 2.35 -15.76 -16.09
N ARG A 37 2.81 -14.60 -15.62
CA ARG A 37 3.28 -14.36 -14.25
C ARG A 37 2.50 -13.21 -13.63
N LEU A 38 2.13 -13.39 -12.36
CA LEU A 38 1.47 -12.40 -11.54
C LEU A 38 2.39 -12.12 -10.35
N GLU A 39 2.69 -10.84 -10.12
CA GLU A 39 3.42 -10.39 -8.93
C GLU A 39 2.52 -9.45 -8.14
N LEU A 40 2.11 -9.90 -6.96
CA LEU A 40 1.21 -9.14 -6.09
C LEU A 40 2.02 -8.30 -5.09
N THR A 41 1.63 -7.04 -4.95
CA THR A 41 2.07 -6.17 -3.86
C THR A 41 0.89 -5.80 -2.98
N VAL A 42 0.93 -6.22 -1.72
CA VAL A 42 -0.07 -5.93 -0.69
C VAL A 42 0.61 -5.80 0.68
N ALA A 43 0.04 -4.99 1.58
CA ALA A 43 0.56 -4.91 2.94
C ALA A 43 0.25 -6.21 3.70
N PRO A 44 1.22 -6.81 4.42
CA PRO A 44 1.03 -8.09 5.11
C PRO A 44 0.09 -7.99 6.32
N VAL A 45 -0.17 -6.76 6.80
CA VAL A 45 -1.10 -6.49 7.90
C VAL A 45 -2.11 -5.45 7.42
N ALA A 46 -3.39 -5.69 7.69
CA ALA A 46 -4.48 -4.80 7.33
C ALA A 46 -5.37 -4.45 8.52
N ARG A 47 -6.07 -3.32 8.38
CA ARG A 47 -7.09 -2.85 9.33
C ARG A 47 -8.47 -3.25 8.84
N LEU A 48 -9.34 -3.68 9.74
CA LEU A 48 -10.73 -3.99 9.39
C LEU A 48 -11.46 -2.74 8.87
N ARG A 49 -12.26 -2.87 7.81
CA ARG A 49 -13.09 -1.82 7.19
C ARG A 49 -12.33 -0.60 6.64
N VAL A 50 -11.00 -0.63 6.64
CA VAL A 50 -10.15 0.41 6.04
C VAL A 50 -9.73 -0.07 4.64
N PRO A 51 -9.67 0.82 3.63
CA PRO A 51 -9.17 0.43 2.31
C PRO A 51 -7.76 -0.16 2.38
N LEU A 52 -7.63 -1.41 1.95
CA LEU A 52 -6.37 -2.12 1.70
C LEU A 52 -6.02 -1.93 0.22
N ALA A 53 -4.94 -1.21 -0.04
CA ALA A 53 -4.44 -1.02 -1.40
C ALA A 53 -3.76 -2.30 -1.90
N THR A 54 -3.96 -2.59 -3.19
CA THR A 54 -3.31 -3.71 -3.88
C THR A 54 -2.79 -3.27 -5.23
N ALA A 55 -1.67 -3.88 -5.63
CA ALA A 55 -1.16 -3.78 -7.00
C ALA A 55 -0.80 -5.18 -7.48
N VAL A 56 -1.07 -5.44 -8.77
CA VAL A 56 -0.65 -6.67 -9.46
C VAL A 56 0.16 -6.24 -10.66
N ALA A 57 1.43 -6.65 -10.73
CA ALA A 57 2.18 -6.63 -11.96
C ALA A 57 1.88 -7.92 -12.73
N VAL A 58 1.41 -7.77 -13.96
CA VAL A 58 1.12 -8.86 -14.88
C VAL A 58 2.20 -8.85 -15.93
N SER A 59 2.88 -9.97 -16.13
CA SER A 59 3.79 -10.18 -17.26
C SER A 59 3.46 -11.48 -17.98
N ALA A 60 3.60 -11.47 -19.31
CA ALA A 60 3.36 -12.65 -20.12
C ALA A 60 4.34 -12.71 -21.29
N ASP A 61 4.73 -13.91 -21.65
CA ASP A 61 5.56 -14.19 -22.81
C ASP A 61 4.79 -13.89 -24.11
N ALA A 62 5.52 -13.67 -25.20
CA ALA A 62 4.90 -13.46 -26.50
C ALA A 62 4.03 -14.66 -26.90
N GLY A 63 2.79 -14.41 -27.32
CA GLY A 63 1.86 -15.47 -27.72
C GLY A 63 1.05 -16.10 -26.58
N ALA A 64 1.45 -15.90 -25.32
CA ALA A 64 0.83 -16.55 -24.16
C ALA A 64 -0.66 -16.17 -23.96
N LEU A 65 -1.05 -14.99 -24.44
CA LEU A 65 -2.40 -14.42 -24.30
C LEU A 65 -3.15 -14.38 -25.64
N ASP A 66 -2.60 -14.95 -26.72
CA ASP A 66 -3.18 -14.86 -28.08
C ASP A 66 -4.47 -15.64 -28.23
N VAL A 67 -4.68 -16.66 -27.39
CA VAL A 67 -5.91 -17.46 -27.39
C VAL A 67 -7.09 -16.71 -26.76
N ALA A 68 -6.86 -15.52 -26.18
CA ALA A 68 -7.92 -14.67 -25.66
C ALA A 68 -8.83 -14.19 -26.81
N THR A 69 -10.13 -14.45 -26.67
CA THR A 69 -11.19 -14.04 -27.59
C THR A 69 -11.95 -12.80 -27.10
N ALA A 70 -11.75 -12.40 -25.85
CA ALA A 70 -12.38 -11.24 -25.23
C ALA A 70 -11.37 -10.43 -24.38
N PRO A 71 -11.73 -9.22 -23.93
CA PRO A 71 -10.85 -8.41 -23.09
C PRO A 71 -10.47 -9.13 -21.80
N LEU A 72 -9.18 -9.11 -21.46
CA LEU A 72 -8.69 -9.66 -20.20
C LEU A 72 -8.90 -8.71 -19.05
N ARG A 73 -9.18 -9.28 -17.87
CA ARG A 73 -9.39 -8.57 -16.61
C ARG A 73 -8.51 -9.14 -15.51
N MET A 74 -7.98 -8.24 -14.71
CA MET A 74 -7.33 -8.58 -13.45
C MET A 74 -8.33 -8.44 -12.31
N ARG A 75 -8.52 -9.52 -11.56
CA ARG A 75 -9.47 -9.58 -10.45
C ARG A 75 -8.80 -10.11 -9.20
N VAL A 76 -9.06 -9.49 -8.06
CA VAL A 76 -8.45 -9.86 -6.78
C VAL A 76 -9.52 -9.82 -5.69
N LYS A 77 -9.61 -10.89 -4.90
CA LYS A 77 -10.40 -10.98 -3.68
C LYS A 77 -9.53 -11.26 -2.47
N LEU A 78 -10.02 -10.88 -1.30
CA LEU A 78 -9.45 -11.26 -0.01
C LEU A 78 -10.39 -12.30 0.61
N ALA A 79 -9.89 -13.50 0.90
CA ALA A 79 -10.72 -14.61 1.38
C ALA A 79 -9.93 -15.49 2.36
N PRO A 80 -10.59 -16.23 3.27
CA PRO A 80 -9.90 -17.22 4.09
C PRO A 80 -9.26 -18.32 3.23
N GLU A 81 -9.96 -18.69 2.16
CA GLU A 81 -9.54 -19.70 1.18
C GLU A 81 -9.89 -19.22 -0.22
N CYS A 82 -9.03 -19.52 -1.20
CA CYS A 82 -9.28 -19.19 -2.60
C CYS A 82 -10.12 -20.28 -3.25
N GLY A 83 -11.18 -19.87 -3.96
CA GLY A 83 -11.95 -20.77 -4.81
C GLY A 83 -11.22 -21.08 -6.11
N ALA A 84 -11.83 -21.93 -6.94
CA ALA A 84 -11.30 -22.28 -8.25
C ALA A 84 -11.35 -21.12 -9.25
N THR A 85 -12.27 -20.16 -9.05
CA THR A 85 -12.47 -18.97 -9.91
C THR A 85 -12.75 -17.73 -9.07
N PHE A 86 -12.68 -16.55 -9.69
CA PHE A 86 -13.10 -15.33 -8.99
C PHE A 86 -14.57 -15.40 -8.52
N ALA A 87 -15.47 -15.94 -9.34
CA ALA A 87 -16.90 -16.04 -9.03
C ALA A 87 -17.16 -16.92 -7.79
N THR A 88 -16.44 -18.03 -7.66
CA THR A 88 -16.57 -18.99 -6.56
C THR A 88 -15.79 -18.61 -5.31
N THR A 89 -14.86 -17.65 -5.40
CA THR A 89 -14.08 -17.18 -4.25
C THR A 89 -14.93 -16.23 -3.38
N PRO A 90 -15.11 -16.50 -2.07
CA PRO A 90 -15.84 -15.61 -1.18
C PRO A 90 -15.02 -14.35 -0.83
N GLY A 91 -15.66 -13.40 -0.14
CA GLY A 91 -14.96 -12.26 0.46
C GLY A 91 -14.93 -10.98 -0.39
N PRO A 92 -14.41 -9.88 0.19
CA PRO A 92 -14.42 -8.57 -0.46
C PRO A 92 -13.50 -8.51 -1.67
N VAL A 93 -13.97 -7.82 -2.71
CA VAL A 93 -13.20 -7.50 -3.90
C VAL A 93 -12.18 -6.39 -3.57
N LEU A 94 -10.90 -6.65 -3.87
CA LEU A 94 -9.82 -5.66 -3.78
C LEU A 94 -9.55 -5.00 -5.13
N LEU A 95 -9.71 -5.76 -6.22
CA LEU A 95 -9.49 -5.29 -7.59
C LEU A 95 -10.45 -6.02 -8.53
N ASP A 96 -11.08 -5.31 -9.46
CA ASP A 96 -11.77 -5.89 -10.62
C ASP A 96 -11.71 -4.86 -11.75
N LYS A 97 -10.71 -5.00 -12.63
CA LYS A 97 -10.46 -4.04 -13.71
C LYS A 97 -10.02 -4.74 -14.99
N PRO A 98 -10.41 -4.22 -16.16
CA PRO A 98 -9.80 -4.64 -17.41
C PRO A 98 -8.31 -4.28 -17.43
N LEU A 99 -7.53 -5.09 -18.12
CA LEU A 99 -6.15 -4.74 -18.47
C LEU A 99 -6.12 -3.49 -19.36
N ALA A 100 -5.11 -2.64 -19.17
CA ALA A 100 -4.91 -1.43 -19.96
C ALA A 100 -3.40 -1.15 -20.16
N PRO A 101 -2.88 -1.19 -21.39
CA PRO A 101 -3.58 -1.59 -22.63
C PRO A 101 -3.98 -3.08 -22.59
N GLN A 102 -4.90 -3.48 -23.47
CA GLN A 102 -5.16 -4.90 -23.71
C GLN A 102 -3.96 -5.53 -24.43
N PRO A 103 -3.63 -6.81 -24.15
CA PRO A 103 -2.55 -7.50 -24.84
C PRO A 103 -2.83 -7.57 -26.34
N ALA A 104 -1.77 -7.49 -27.14
CA ALA A 104 -1.85 -7.61 -28.59
C ALA A 104 -1.22 -8.95 -29.02
N THR A 105 -1.79 -9.56 -30.05
CA THR A 105 -1.36 -10.87 -30.58
C THR A 105 0.14 -10.90 -30.90
N GLY A 106 0.80 -11.98 -30.50
CA GLY A 106 2.21 -12.26 -30.78
C GLY A 106 3.19 -11.36 -30.01
N LYS A 107 2.74 -10.53 -29.08
CA LYS A 107 3.60 -9.62 -28.29
C LYS A 107 3.69 -10.06 -26.83
N ALA A 108 4.86 -9.87 -26.25
CA ALA A 108 5.02 -9.94 -24.81
C ALA A 108 4.18 -8.83 -24.14
N TYR A 109 3.70 -9.10 -22.93
CA TYR A 109 2.83 -8.20 -22.21
C TYR A 109 3.42 -7.83 -20.85
N ALA A 110 3.27 -6.57 -20.44
CA ALA A 110 3.59 -6.11 -19.10
C ALA A 110 2.66 -4.95 -18.72
N ALA A 111 2.00 -5.05 -17.56
CA ALA A 111 1.20 -3.96 -17.00
C ALA A 111 1.11 -4.04 -15.48
N ILE A 112 0.79 -2.91 -14.84
CA ILE A 112 0.51 -2.86 -13.40
C ILE A 112 -0.93 -2.41 -13.20
N VAL A 113 -1.72 -3.26 -12.57
CA VAL A 113 -3.11 -2.96 -12.23
C VAL A 113 -3.21 -2.65 -10.74
N ARG A 114 -3.84 -1.53 -10.40
CA ARG A 114 -3.99 -1.06 -9.00
C ARG A 114 -5.43 -1.03 -8.56
N GLY A 115 -5.67 -1.44 -7.32
CA GLY A 115 -6.99 -1.52 -6.71
C GLY A 115 -6.95 -1.22 -5.21
N SER A 116 -8.14 -1.23 -4.61
CA SER A 116 -8.28 -1.23 -3.16
C SER A 116 -9.64 -1.79 -2.78
N GLY A 117 -9.70 -2.57 -1.70
CA GLY A 117 -10.95 -3.06 -1.12
C GLY A 117 -10.92 -2.98 0.40
N ARG A 118 -12.05 -3.22 1.06
CA ARG A 118 -12.16 -3.10 2.52
C ARG A 118 -12.32 -4.49 3.13
N PRO A 119 -11.36 -4.98 3.95
CA PRO A 119 -11.51 -6.22 4.67
C PRO A 119 -12.76 -6.18 5.57
N THR A 120 -13.54 -7.26 5.58
CA THR A 120 -14.80 -7.38 6.33
C THR A 120 -14.75 -8.35 7.49
N ALA A 121 -13.70 -9.17 7.58
CA ALA A 121 -13.46 -10.11 8.67
C ALA A 121 -12.02 -9.99 9.20
N TYR A 122 -11.81 -10.37 10.46
CA TYR A 122 -10.48 -10.46 11.08
C TYR A 122 -9.80 -11.81 10.75
N GLY A 123 -8.50 -11.89 11.02
CA GLY A 123 -7.70 -13.10 10.88
C GLY A 123 -6.83 -13.12 9.63
N ILE A 124 -6.13 -14.23 9.44
CA ILE A 124 -5.30 -14.47 8.24
C ILE A 124 -6.24 -14.69 7.05
N GLN A 125 -6.00 -13.93 5.99
CA GLN A 125 -6.73 -14.00 4.74
C GLN A 125 -5.74 -14.17 3.59
N THR A 126 -6.09 -14.98 2.61
CA THR A 126 -5.34 -15.16 1.38
C THR A 126 -5.79 -14.13 0.34
N VAL A 127 -4.84 -13.55 -0.38
CA VAL A 127 -5.13 -12.68 -1.53
C VAL A 127 -5.21 -13.55 -2.78
N CYS A 128 -6.42 -13.70 -3.28
CA CYS A 128 -6.72 -14.55 -4.43
C CYS A 128 -6.75 -13.68 -5.70
N ALA A 129 -5.69 -13.77 -6.50
CA ALA A 129 -5.53 -13.03 -7.74
C ALA A 129 -5.83 -13.92 -8.95
N PHE A 130 -6.65 -13.43 -9.87
CA PHE A 130 -7.10 -14.13 -11.07
C PHE A 130 -6.93 -13.22 -12.29
N LEU A 131 -6.26 -13.74 -13.31
CA LEU A 131 -6.27 -13.18 -14.66
C LEU A 131 -7.24 -14.01 -15.50
N GLU A 132 -8.38 -13.40 -15.85
CA GLU A 132 -9.50 -14.07 -16.51
C GLU A 132 -9.91 -13.29 -17.77
N GLU A 133 -10.45 -14.01 -18.75
CA GLU A 133 -11.16 -13.45 -19.88
C GLU A 133 -12.56 -12.98 -19.50
N GLN A 134 -12.97 -11.82 -20.03
CA GLN A 134 -14.30 -11.28 -19.78
C GLN A 134 -15.34 -12.02 -20.61
N GLY A 135 -16.30 -12.68 -19.94
CA GLY A 135 -17.48 -13.27 -20.57
C GLY A 135 -17.60 -14.76 -20.29
N ASP A 136 -16.57 -15.53 -20.62
CA ASP A 136 -16.50 -16.98 -20.37
C ASP A 136 -15.77 -17.34 -19.05
N GLU A 137 -15.18 -16.34 -18.39
CA GLU A 137 -14.38 -16.48 -17.16
C GLU A 137 -13.19 -17.46 -17.30
N ARG A 138 -12.69 -17.67 -18.53
CA ARG A 138 -11.54 -18.53 -18.76
C ARG A 138 -10.30 -17.97 -18.08
N MET A 139 -9.66 -18.78 -17.24
CA MET A 139 -8.52 -18.40 -16.43
C MET A 139 -7.20 -18.61 -17.17
N PHE A 140 -6.36 -17.58 -17.21
CA PHE A 140 -5.02 -17.61 -17.79
C PHE A 140 -3.93 -17.80 -16.72
N ALA A 141 -4.13 -17.21 -15.55
CA ALA A 141 -3.23 -17.34 -14.41
C ALA A 141 -3.96 -17.05 -13.10
N ASN A 142 -3.46 -17.66 -12.02
CA ASN A 142 -3.83 -17.30 -10.67
C ASN A 142 -2.60 -17.22 -9.75
N ASP A 143 -2.74 -16.44 -8.68
CA ASP A 143 -1.79 -16.40 -7.58
C ASP A 143 -2.57 -16.37 -6.25
N THR A 144 -2.16 -17.25 -5.34
CA THR A 144 -2.78 -17.48 -4.03
C THR A 144 -1.73 -17.55 -2.92
N THR A 145 -0.49 -17.14 -3.21
CA THR A 145 0.65 -17.29 -2.28
C THR A 145 0.70 -16.21 -1.20
N ASN A 146 0.08 -15.05 -1.45
CA ASN A 146 0.16 -13.91 -0.56
C ASN A 146 -0.93 -13.96 0.52
N VAL A 147 -0.52 -13.73 1.76
CA VAL A 147 -1.40 -13.68 2.93
C VAL A 147 -1.37 -12.31 3.59
N VAL A 148 -2.51 -11.91 4.17
CA VAL A 148 -2.72 -10.67 4.89
C VAL A 148 -3.35 -10.97 6.24
N ASP A 149 -2.73 -10.54 7.32
CA ASP A 149 -3.33 -10.57 8.66
C ASP A 149 -4.23 -9.33 8.85
N VAL A 150 -5.55 -9.54 8.85
CA VAL A 150 -6.49 -8.51 9.25
C VAL A 150 -6.53 -8.49 10.79
N SER A 151 -5.69 -7.62 11.36
CA SER A 151 -5.36 -7.65 12.78
C SER A 151 -6.29 -6.79 13.63
N VAL A 152 -6.81 -7.39 14.72
CA VAL A 152 -7.59 -6.68 15.75
C VAL A 152 -6.73 -5.63 16.45
N SER A 153 -5.50 -5.98 16.83
CA SER A 153 -4.61 -5.08 17.58
C SER A 153 -4.20 -3.88 16.74
N CYS A 154 -3.86 -4.08 15.46
CA CYS A 154 -3.59 -2.98 14.53
C CYS A 154 -4.84 -2.10 14.34
N THR A 155 -6.02 -2.71 14.13
CA THR A 155 -7.27 -1.96 13.94
C THR A 155 -7.56 -1.04 15.12
N VAL A 156 -7.46 -1.55 16.35
CA VAL A 156 -7.74 -0.78 17.58
C VAL A 156 -6.68 0.30 17.81
N ALA A 157 -5.40 -0.03 17.68
CA ALA A 157 -4.32 0.91 17.91
C ALA A 157 -4.34 2.06 16.89
N ALA A 158 -4.54 1.75 15.61
CA ALA A 158 -4.67 2.74 14.56
C ALA A 158 -5.93 3.60 14.73
N ALA A 159 -7.07 3.02 15.15
CA ALA A 159 -8.28 3.80 15.44
C ALA A 159 -8.08 4.81 16.58
N ARG A 160 -7.34 4.45 17.63
CA ARG A 160 -6.96 5.39 18.72
C ARG A 160 -6.10 6.52 18.19
N TYR A 161 -5.08 6.19 17.41
CA TYR A 161 -4.21 7.18 16.76
C TYR A 161 -4.99 8.15 15.86
N ASP A 162 -5.88 7.63 15.00
CA ASP A 162 -6.74 8.42 14.13
C ASP A 162 -7.67 9.34 14.93
N GLY A 163 -8.25 8.82 16.02
CA GLY A 163 -9.07 9.60 16.94
C GLY A 163 -8.29 10.75 17.58
N ALA A 164 -7.06 10.49 18.04
CA ALA A 164 -6.17 11.52 18.60
C ALA A 164 -5.78 12.56 17.54
N ARG A 165 -5.52 12.12 16.30
CA ARG A 165 -5.18 12.99 15.15
C ARG A 165 -6.34 13.92 14.80
N ALA A 166 -7.55 13.38 14.72
CA ALA A 166 -8.77 14.14 14.48
C ALA A 166 -9.05 15.13 15.63
N ALA A 167 -8.84 14.73 16.88
CA ALA A 167 -9.01 15.60 18.06
C ALA A 167 -8.01 16.75 18.06
N LEU A 168 -6.73 16.50 17.73
CA LEU A 168 -5.72 17.54 17.58
C LEU A 168 -6.10 18.52 16.46
N SER A 169 -6.50 18.02 15.29
CA SER A 169 -6.93 18.84 14.15
C SER A 169 -8.11 19.75 14.52
N ARG A 170 -9.11 19.23 15.25
CA ARG A 170 -10.23 20.02 15.79
C ARG A 170 -9.77 21.10 16.76
N ALA A 171 -8.90 20.76 17.72
CA ALA A 171 -8.37 21.72 18.69
C ALA A 171 -7.56 22.85 18.00
N GLN A 172 -6.80 22.51 16.95
CA GLN A 172 -6.07 23.49 16.14
C GLN A 172 -7.03 24.43 15.40
N ARG A 173 -8.11 23.90 14.79
CA ARG A 173 -9.14 24.74 14.16
C ARG A 173 -9.80 25.69 15.16
N GLN A 174 -10.12 25.20 16.36
CA GLN A 174 -10.68 26.05 17.43
C GLN A 174 -9.69 27.14 17.86
N LEU A 175 -8.41 26.80 18.04
CA LEU A 175 -7.37 27.77 18.39
C LEU A 175 -7.24 28.87 17.33
N ARG A 176 -7.30 28.53 16.04
CA ARG A 176 -7.26 29.50 14.93
C ARG A 176 -8.46 30.45 14.95
N ARG A 177 -9.65 29.96 15.34
CA ARG A 177 -10.89 30.76 15.40
C ARG A 177 -11.01 31.60 16.67
N ALA A 178 -10.22 31.34 17.70
CA ALA A 178 -10.32 32.06 18.97
C ALA A 178 -9.85 33.52 18.85
N ARG A 179 -10.72 34.45 19.28
CA ARG A 179 -10.44 35.90 19.25
C ARG A 179 -9.88 36.43 20.57
N SER A 180 -10.38 35.93 21.71
CA SER A 180 -9.95 36.42 23.02
C SER A 180 -8.62 35.80 23.48
N ARG A 181 -7.80 36.58 24.19
CA ARG A 181 -6.50 36.14 24.74
C ARG A 181 -6.68 34.96 25.70
N GLY A 182 -7.68 35.01 26.58
CA GLY A 182 -7.99 33.94 27.52
C GLY A 182 -8.38 32.61 26.84
N ALA A 183 -9.26 32.66 25.84
CA ALA A 183 -9.64 31.46 25.08
C ALA A 183 -8.45 30.87 24.32
N ARG A 184 -7.60 31.72 23.71
CA ARG A 184 -6.36 31.29 23.05
C ARG A 184 -5.42 30.58 24.01
N ALA A 185 -5.20 31.12 25.21
CA ALA A 185 -4.34 30.48 26.21
C ALA A 185 -4.85 29.09 26.62
N ARG A 186 -6.16 28.96 26.87
CA ARG A 186 -6.81 27.66 27.17
C ARG A 186 -6.64 26.67 26.01
N LEU A 187 -6.90 27.11 24.78
CA LEU A 187 -6.82 26.26 23.59
C LEU A 187 -5.37 25.85 23.25
N LYS A 188 -4.37 26.70 23.51
CA LYS A 188 -2.95 26.32 23.39
C LYS A 188 -2.62 25.14 24.31
N ARG A 189 -3.06 25.18 25.58
CA ARG A 189 -2.88 24.06 26.52
C ARG A 189 -3.58 22.79 26.03
N LEU A 190 -4.80 22.92 25.49
CA LEU A 190 -5.54 21.80 24.91
C LEU A 190 -4.80 21.18 23.71
N VAL A 191 -4.32 22.00 22.77
CA VAL A 191 -3.54 21.54 21.60
C VAL A 191 -2.28 20.80 22.06
N ALA A 192 -1.55 21.34 23.05
CA ALA A 192 -0.37 20.68 23.61
C ALA A 192 -0.72 19.33 24.27
N ARG A 193 -1.84 19.23 24.99
CA ARG A 193 -2.34 17.96 25.55
C ARG A 193 -2.70 16.96 24.45
N ARG A 194 -3.42 17.38 23.41
CA ARG A 194 -3.81 16.51 22.28
C ARG A 194 -2.62 16.03 21.46
N ARG A 195 -1.60 16.88 21.27
CA ARG A 195 -0.34 16.49 20.64
C ARG A 195 0.39 15.42 21.44
N ARG A 196 0.44 15.53 22.78
CA ARG A 196 1.02 14.49 23.64
C ARG A 196 0.27 13.17 23.53
N ALA A 197 -1.07 13.20 23.53
CA ALA A 197 -1.89 12.00 23.33
C ALA A 197 -1.60 11.34 21.97
N LEU A 198 -1.61 12.11 20.87
CA LEU A 198 -1.28 11.61 19.54
C LEU A 198 0.10 10.93 19.49
N ASN A 199 1.11 11.56 20.09
CA ASN A 199 2.46 10.99 20.15
C ASN A 199 2.51 9.71 21.00
N GLY A 200 1.71 9.63 22.06
CA GLY A 200 1.54 8.44 22.88
C GLY A 200 0.91 7.27 22.12
N ASP A 201 -0.11 7.55 21.29
CA ASP A 201 -0.81 6.53 20.51
C ASP A 201 -0.05 6.10 19.24
N ARG A 202 0.88 6.94 18.74
CA ARG A 202 1.65 6.65 17.52
C ARG A 202 2.53 5.40 17.65
N ARG A 203 3.25 5.24 18.76
CA ARG A 203 4.16 4.11 18.96
C ARG A 203 3.43 2.77 19.03
N PRO A 204 2.35 2.62 19.82
CA PRO A 204 1.51 1.41 19.80
C PRO A 204 0.96 1.08 18.43
N ALA A 205 0.46 2.08 17.69
CA ALA A 205 -0.08 1.86 16.34
C ALA A 205 0.98 1.34 15.38
N LEU A 206 2.18 1.93 15.37
CA LEU A 206 3.29 1.46 14.54
C LEU A 206 3.77 0.05 14.93
N ARG A 207 3.80 -0.27 16.22
CA ARG A 207 4.17 -1.62 16.70
C ARG A 207 3.13 -2.67 16.30
N ALA A 208 1.85 -2.34 16.40
CA ALA A 208 0.77 -3.29 16.12
C ALA A 208 0.55 -3.51 14.62
N CYS A 209 0.72 -2.48 13.79
CA CYS A 209 0.50 -2.57 12.36
C CYS A 209 1.76 -2.91 11.56
N GLY A 210 2.96 -2.72 12.13
CA GLY A 210 4.21 -2.89 11.42
C GLY A 210 4.55 -1.71 10.49
N PRO A 211 5.74 -1.75 9.86
CA PRO A 211 6.16 -0.75 8.89
C PRO A 211 5.30 -0.84 7.62
N GLY A 212 5.06 0.30 6.96
CA GLY A 212 4.38 0.35 5.66
C GLY A 212 2.85 0.38 5.70
N VAL A 213 2.21 0.11 6.85
CA VAL A 213 0.76 0.28 6.99
C VAL A 213 0.41 1.76 7.19
N PRO A 214 -0.48 2.34 6.37
CA PRO A 214 -0.85 3.75 6.50
C PRO A 214 -1.60 4.03 7.81
N LEU A 215 -1.08 4.99 8.58
CA LEU A 215 -1.66 5.60 9.80
C LEU A 215 -2.03 7.08 9.56
#